data_AF-A0A7C3IMI6-F1
#
_entry.id   AF-A0A7C3IMI6-F1
#
_cell.length_a   1.000
_cell.length_b   1.000
_cell.length_c   1.000
_cell.angle_alpha   90.00
_cell.angle_beta   90.00
_cell.angle_gamma   90.00
#
_symmetry.space_group_name_H-M   'P 1'
#
loop_
_entity.id
_entity.type
_entity.pdbx_description
1 polymer ?
#
loop_
_entity_poly.entity_id
_entity_poly.type
_entity_poly.pdbx_seq_one_letter_code
_entity_poly.pdbx_strand_id
1 'polypeptide(L)'
;METKKINHIHVSELNAGLVYLTIENIEKFANRNLYQLKDWNNVTNIIPTQINTGIINLSKKKKKKLASIIKSIEVSPTLKKVNIFLHFLVKNVLGSDLTAKVVLSEKEIAIQKKRAEYKALLEKLKQVYSEYKAEKGNFYKLRLGG
;
A
#
# COMPACT_ATOMS: atom_id res chain seq x y z
N MET A 1 14.07 -18.33 18.65
CA MET A 1 13.87 -17.36 17.55
C MET A 1 13.92 -18.14 16.26
N GLU A 2 12.76 -18.44 15.65
CA GLU A 2 12.74 -19.06 14.32
C GLU A 2 13.21 -18.03 13.29
N THR A 3 14.33 -18.31 12.64
CA THR A 3 14.78 -17.58 11.46
C THR A 3 13.73 -17.79 10.38
N LYS A 4 12.91 -16.76 10.12
CA LYS A 4 12.07 -16.71 8.92
C LYS A 4 12.97 -16.98 7.72
N LYS A 5 12.88 -18.17 7.12
CA LYS A 5 13.52 -18.47 5.84
C LYS A 5 12.96 -17.46 4.84
N ILE A 6 13.79 -16.48 4.50
CA ILE A 6 13.47 -15.48 3.50
C ILE A 6 13.57 -16.19 2.15
N ASN A 7 12.49 -16.84 1.70
CA ASN A 7 12.43 -17.46 0.38
C ASN A 7 12.66 -16.36 -0.66
N HIS A 8 13.78 -16.42 -1.38
CA HIS A 8 14.09 -15.49 -2.47
C HIS A 8 13.45 -16.00 -3.74
N ILE A 9 12.67 -15.13 -4.41
CA ILE A 9 12.23 -15.39 -5.77
C ILE A 9 13.41 -15.10 -6.68
N HIS A 10 13.93 -16.13 -7.32
CA HIS A 10 15.01 -15.99 -8.30
C HIS A 10 14.45 -15.44 -9.61
N VAL A 11 15.29 -14.70 -10.37
CA VAL A 11 14.87 -14.16 -11.68
C VAL A 11 14.48 -15.25 -12.66
N SER A 12 15.05 -16.45 -12.53
CA SER A 12 14.71 -17.65 -13.30
C SER A 12 13.29 -18.16 -13.06
N GLU A 13 12.68 -17.80 -11.93
CA GLU A 13 11.33 -18.24 -11.56
C GLU A 13 10.25 -17.27 -12.09
N LEU A 14 10.65 -16.12 -12.65
CA LEU A 14 9.72 -15.17 -13.24
C LEU A 14 9.13 -15.72 -14.55
N ASN A 15 7.85 -16.03 -14.50
CA ASN A 15 7.05 -16.43 -15.65
C ASN A 15 5.62 -15.86 -15.53
N ALA A 16 4.82 -16.03 -16.57
CA ALA A 16 3.43 -15.60 -16.57
C ALA A 16 2.62 -16.25 -15.43
N GLY A 17 2.84 -17.51 -15.11
CA GLY A 17 2.13 -18.23 -14.04
C GLY A 17 2.30 -17.57 -12.68
N LEU A 18 3.52 -17.19 -12.31
CA LEU A 18 3.79 -16.48 -11.05
C LEU A 18 3.12 -15.10 -11.02
N VAL A 19 3.11 -14.39 -12.15
CA VAL A 19 2.43 -13.08 -12.27
C VAL A 19 0.92 -13.26 -12.10
N TYR A 20 0.29 -14.26 -12.73
CA TYR A 20 -1.13 -14.55 -12.54
C TYR A 20 -1.47 -14.93 -11.10
N LEU A 21 -0.68 -15.80 -10.49
CA LEU A 21 -0.87 -16.16 -9.09
C LEU A 21 -0.79 -14.92 -8.18
N THR A 22 0.11 -13.99 -8.50
CA THR A 22 0.20 -12.71 -7.79
C THR A 22 -1.05 -11.85 -7.99
N ILE A 23 -1.59 -11.79 -9.21
CA ILE A 23 -2.85 -11.09 -9.53
C ILE A 23 -4.02 -11.68 -8.74
N GLU A 24 -4.18 -13.00 -8.72
CA GLU A 24 -5.22 -13.68 -7.92
C GLU A 24 -5.08 -13.40 -6.42
N ASN A 25 -3.84 -13.41 -5.92
CA ASN A 25 -3.57 -13.09 -4.52
C ASN A 25 -3.93 -11.63 -4.20
N ILE A 26 -3.74 -10.71 -5.14
CA ILE A 26 -4.17 -9.31 -5.02
C ILE A 26 -5.70 -9.21 -4.96
N GLU A 27 -6.43 -9.96 -5.80
CA GLU A 27 -7.90 -9.98 -5.75
C GLU A 27 -8.40 -10.51 -4.41
N LYS A 28 -7.85 -11.65 -3.94
CA LYS A 28 -8.17 -12.22 -2.63
C LYS A 28 -7.88 -11.22 -1.50
N PHE A 29 -6.75 -10.52 -1.58
CA PHE A 29 -6.40 -9.46 -0.64
C PHE A 29 -7.40 -8.30 -0.67
N ALA A 30 -7.77 -7.81 -1.85
CA ALA A 30 -8.72 -6.72 -1.99
C ALA A 30 -10.10 -7.12 -1.44
N ASN A 31 -10.60 -8.31 -1.79
CA ASN A 31 -11.90 -8.81 -1.35
C ASN A 31 -11.94 -8.98 0.18
N ARG A 32 -10.90 -9.56 0.79
CA ARG A 32 -10.81 -9.72 2.26
C ARG A 32 -10.84 -8.40 3.01
N ASN A 33 -10.29 -7.34 2.43
CA ASN A 33 -10.24 -6.01 3.03
C ASN A 33 -11.35 -5.07 2.51
N LEU A 34 -12.28 -5.58 1.69
CA LEU A 34 -13.35 -4.81 1.06
C LEU A 34 -12.84 -3.62 0.22
N TYR A 35 -11.64 -3.74 -0.36
CA TYR A 35 -11.06 -2.72 -1.23
C TYR A 35 -11.68 -2.72 -2.63
N GLN A 36 -11.62 -1.59 -3.32
CA GLN A 36 -12.12 -1.43 -4.68
C GLN A 36 -11.01 -1.71 -5.70
N LEU A 37 -11.31 -2.55 -6.70
CA LEU A 37 -10.47 -2.81 -7.86
C LEU A 37 -10.87 -1.85 -9.00
N LYS A 38 -10.06 -0.83 -9.27
CA LYS A 38 -10.33 0.14 -10.35
C LYS A 38 -9.59 -0.26 -11.63
N ASP A 39 -10.30 -0.15 -12.74
CA ASP A 39 -9.82 -0.47 -14.09
C ASP A 39 -9.28 -1.91 -14.20
N TRP A 40 -9.87 -2.84 -13.43
CA TRP A 40 -9.33 -4.19 -13.25
C TRP A 40 -9.35 -5.04 -14.53
N ASN A 41 -10.22 -4.70 -15.47
CA ASN A 41 -10.28 -5.29 -16.81
C ASN A 41 -8.94 -5.19 -17.56
N ASN A 42 -8.13 -4.17 -17.27
CA ASN A 42 -6.79 -3.99 -17.85
C ASN A 42 -5.77 -5.03 -17.34
N VAL A 43 -6.14 -5.81 -16.31
CA VAL A 43 -5.32 -6.87 -15.71
C VAL A 43 -5.91 -8.24 -15.99
N THR A 44 -7.23 -8.40 -15.90
CA THR A 44 -7.89 -9.70 -16.11
C THR A 44 -7.92 -10.15 -17.56
N ASN A 45 -7.83 -9.23 -18.52
CA ASN A 45 -7.86 -9.53 -19.95
C ASN A 45 -6.47 -9.77 -20.56
N ILE A 46 -5.42 -9.80 -19.75
CA ILE A 46 -4.07 -10.02 -20.25
C ILE A 46 -3.96 -11.46 -20.75
N ILE A 47 -3.23 -11.69 -21.85
CA ILE A 47 -2.94 -13.03 -22.37
C ILE A 47 -1.60 -13.51 -21.78
N PRO A 48 -1.47 -14.76 -21.30
CA PRO A 48 -0.21 -15.25 -20.72
C PRO A 48 1.03 -15.09 -21.61
N THR A 49 0.86 -15.20 -22.92
CA THR A 49 1.95 -15.00 -23.90
C THR A 49 2.47 -13.56 -23.86
N GLN A 50 1.60 -12.56 -23.72
CA GLN A 50 1.99 -11.14 -23.61
C GLN A 50 2.83 -10.89 -22.36
N ILE A 51 2.46 -11.51 -21.23
CA ILE A 51 3.23 -11.42 -19.99
C ILE A 51 4.60 -12.05 -20.16
N ASN A 52 4.69 -13.26 -20.71
CA ASN A 52 5.97 -13.95 -20.91
C ASN A 52 6.89 -13.14 -21.82
N THR A 53 6.39 -12.65 -22.96
CA THR A 53 7.17 -11.80 -23.87
C THR A 53 7.61 -10.51 -23.17
N GLY A 54 6.70 -9.86 -22.43
CA GLY A 54 7.00 -8.69 -21.63
C GLY A 54 8.12 -8.93 -20.62
N ILE A 55 8.04 -10.02 -19.85
CA ILE A 55 9.05 -10.44 -18.89
C ILE A 55 10.39 -10.70 -19.59
N ILE A 56 10.40 -11.46 -20.70
CA ILE A 56 11.63 -11.77 -21.45
C ILE A 56 12.35 -10.49 -21.87
N ASN A 57 11.60 -9.51 -22.38
CA ASN A 57 12.10 -8.23 -22.86
C ASN A 57 12.54 -7.27 -21.75
N LEU A 58 12.23 -7.55 -20.48
CA LEU A 58 12.73 -6.74 -19.36
C LEU A 58 14.26 -6.87 -19.21
N SER A 59 14.91 -5.74 -18.92
CA SER A 59 16.31 -5.74 -18.49
C SER A 59 16.50 -6.53 -17.18
N LYS A 60 17.71 -7.06 -16.95
CA LYS A 60 18.05 -7.82 -15.73
C LYS A 60 17.70 -7.05 -14.44
N LYS A 61 17.89 -5.73 -14.42
CA LYS A 61 17.53 -4.85 -13.30
C LYS A 61 16.01 -4.80 -13.09
N LYS A 62 15.23 -4.67 -14.17
CA LYS A 62 13.77 -4.67 -14.13
C LYS A 62 13.21 -6.03 -13.70
N LYS A 63 13.78 -7.14 -14.17
CA LYS A 63 13.44 -8.50 -13.71
C LYS A 63 13.66 -8.66 -12.21
N LYS A 64 14.84 -8.30 -11.69
CA LYS A 64 15.12 -8.30 -10.25
C LYS A 64 14.12 -7.46 -9.46
N LYS A 65 13.75 -6.29 -9.97
CA LYS A 65 12.74 -5.42 -9.36
C LYS A 65 11.35 -6.10 -9.32
N LEU A 66 10.92 -6.72 -10.41
CA LEU A 66 9.65 -7.46 -10.47
C LEU A 66 9.61 -8.61 -9.44
N ALA A 67 10.65 -9.45 -9.40
CA ALA A 67 10.77 -10.54 -8.41
C ALA A 67 10.72 -10.01 -6.97
N SER A 68 11.43 -8.90 -6.69
CA SER A 68 11.41 -8.27 -5.37
C SER A 68 10.03 -7.74 -5.00
N ILE A 69 9.29 -7.18 -5.95
CA ILE A 69 7.94 -6.66 -5.71
C ILE A 69 6.98 -7.83 -5.41
N ILE A 70 6.99 -8.88 -6.23
CA ILE A 70 6.14 -10.07 -6.05
C ILE A 70 6.36 -10.66 -4.66
N LYS A 71 7.61 -10.94 -4.29
CA LYS A 71 7.97 -11.43 -2.96
C LYS A 71 7.47 -10.52 -1.84
N SER A 72 7.58 -9.19 -2.03
CA SER A 72 7.14 -8.24 -1.01
C SER A 72 5.63 -8.28 -0.76
N ILE A 73 4.85 -8.65 -1.79
CA ILE A 73 3.40 -8.84 -1.72
C ILE A 73 3.08 -10.18 -1.08
N GLU A 74 3.77 -11.26 -1.46
CA GLU A 74 3.56 -12.59 -0.86
C GLU A 74 3.82 -12.61 0.66
N VAL A 75 4.88 -11.93 1.11
CA VAL A 75 5.26 -11.90 2.53
C VAL A 75 4.33 -10.99 3.36
N SER A 76 3.99 -9.82 2.83
CA SER A 76 3.22 -8.81 3.57
C SER A 76 2.57 -7.85 2.58
N PRO A 77 1.37 -8.18 2.09
CA PRO A 77 0.68 -7.36 1.11
C PRO A 77 0.24 -6.04 1.76
N THR A 78 0.53 -4.93 1.09
CA THR A 78 0.02 -3.61 1.46
C THR A 78 -0.48 -2.91 0.20
N LEU A 79 -1.45 -2.01 0.35
CA LEU A 79 -2.05 -1.28 -0.78
C LEU A 79 -0.98 -0.59 -1.65
N LYS A 80 0.05 -0.01 -1.02
CA LYS A 80 1.19 0.61 -1.72
C LYS A 80 1.98 -0.40 -2.56
N LYS A 81 2.33 -1.56 -2.00
CA LYS A 81 3.10 -2.59 -2.71
C LYS A 81 2.30 -3.18 -3.87
N VAL A 82 1.01 -3.44 -3.64
CA VAL A 82 0.07 -3.91 -4.66
C VAL A 82 0.00 -2.92 -5.83
N ASN A 83 -0.20 -1.63 -5.55
CA ASN A 83 -0.26 -0.63 -6.62
C ASN A 83 1.08 -0.41 -7.34
N ILE A 84 2.21 -0.58 -6.65
CA ILE A 84 3.54 -0.59 -7.29
C ILE A 84 3.66 -1.76 -8.27
N PHE A 85 3.17 -2.96 -7.90
CA PHE A 85 3.16 -4.12 -8.78
C PHE A 85 2.30 -3.88 -10.01
N LEU A 86 1.05 -3.44 -9.83
CA LEU A 86 0.11 -3.20 -10.93
C LEU A 86 0.64 -2.15 -11.91
N HIS A 87 1.17 -1.05 -11.39
CA HIS A 87 1.82 -0.04 -12.21
C HIS A 87 3.03 -0.62 -12.96
N PHE A 88 3.85 -1.43 -12.30
CA PHE A 88 5.00 -2.05 -12.94
C PHE A 88 4.57 -3.02 -14.05
N LEU A 89 3.55 -3.84 -13.80
CA LEU A 89 2.97 -4.79 -14.75
C LEU A 89 2.50 -4.04 -16.01
N VAL A 90 1.58 -3.09 -15.87
CA VAL A 90 0.99 -2.42 -17.03
C VAL A 90 2.02 -1.59 -17.80
N LYS A 91 2.86 -0.81 -17.09
CA LYS A 91 3.82 0.09 -17.73
C LYS A 91 5.06 -0.61 -18.29
N ASN A 92 5.61 -1.59 -17.58
CA ASN A 92 6.90 -2.20 -17.95
C ASN A 92 6.79 -3.57 -18.58
N VAL A 93 5.80 -4.37 -18.18
CA VAL A 93 5.63 -5.73 -18.75
C VAL A 93 4.77 -5.64 -20.00
N LEU A 94 3.61 -4.97 -19.92
CA LEU A 94 2.69 -4.84 -21.06
C LEU A 94 3.05 -3.68 -21.98
N GLY A 95 3.84 -2.70 -21.50
CA GLY A 95 4.19 -1.51 -22.27
C GLY A 95 2.98 -0.63 -22.61
N SER A 96 1.97 -0.64 -21.75
CA SER A 96 0.70 0.08 -21.96
C SER A 96 0.59 1.29 -21.03
N ASP A 97 -0.10 2.33 -21.49
CA ASP A 97 -0.44 3.53 -20.69
C ASP A 97 -1.75 3.35 -19.91
N LEU A 98 -2.37 2.18 -19.98
CA LEU A 98 -3.55 1.84 -19.18
C LEU A 98 -3.23 1.87 -17.68
N THR A 99 -4.28 1.96 -16.87
CA THR A 99 -4.18 1.97 -15.42
C THR A 99 -4.87 0.77 -14.82
N ALA A 100 -4.35 0.30 -13.68
CA ALA A 100 -5.04 -0.62 -12.80
C ALA A 100 -4.58 -0.36 -11.37
N LYS A 101 -5.54 -0.25 -10.44
CA LYS A 101 -5.22 0.09 -9.04
C LYS A 101 -6.20 -0.50 -8.06
N VAL A 102 -5.70 -0.82 -6.88
CA VAL A 102 -6.50 -1.16 -5.70
C VAL A 102 -6.60 0.07 -4.82
N VAL A 103 -7.81 0.48 -4.47
CA VAL A 103 -8.06 1.63 -3.59
C VAL A 103 -8.89 1.23 -2.39
N LEU A 104 -8.74 1.98 -1.30
CA LEU A 104 -9.54 1.79 -0.10
C LEU A 104 -11.04 1.94 -0.40
N SER A 105 -11.86 1.27 0.39
CA SER A 105 -13.30 1.48 0.34
C SER A 105 -13.67 2.91 0.75
N GLU A 106 -14.81 3.40 0.26
CA GLU A 106 -15.35 4.70 0.69
C GLU A 106 -15.56 4.78 2.20
N LYS A 107 -16.01 3.67 2.81
CA LYS A 107 -16.18 3.56 4.26
C LYS A 107 -14.85 3.73 4.99
N GLU A 108 -13.77 3.09 4.52
CA GLU A 108 -12.47 3.19 5.16
C GLU A 108 -11.83 4.57 4.96
N ILE A 109 -12.03 5.18 3.79
CA ILE A 109 -11.66 6.58 3.55
C ILE A 109 -12.38 7.50 4.54
N ALA A 110 -13.68 7.31 4.75
CA ALA A 110 -14.46 8.09 5.72
C ALA A 110 -13.96 7.87 7.16
N ILE A 111 -13.61 6.64 7.54
CA ILE A 111 -13.01 6.33 8.85
C ILE A 111 -11.66 7.04 9.02
N GLN A 112 -10.80 7.00 8.00
CA GLN A 112 -9.50 7.67 8.05
C GLN A 112 -9.65 9.20 8.18
N LYS A 113 -10.62 9.79 7.47
CA LYS A 113 -10.95 11.21 7.59
C LYS A 113 -11.36 11.56 9.03
N LYS A 114 -12.31 10.82 9.61
CA LYS A 114 -12.74 11.01 11.01
C LYS A 114 -11.59 10.85 12.01
N ARG A 115 -10.68 9.88 11.78
CA ARG A 115 -9.48 9.71 12.62
C ARG A 115 -8.53 10.90 12.53
N ALA A 116 -8.35 11.47 11.35
CA ALA A 116 -7.53 12.66 11.17
C ALA A 116 -8.15 13.87 11.87
N GLU A 117 -9.46 14.06 11.74
CA GLU A 117 -10.23 15.10 12.44
C GLU A 117 -10.11 14.95 13.97
N TYR A 118 -10.28 13.73 14.49
CA TYR A 118 -10.12 13.44 15.92
C TYR A 118 -8.71 13.78 16.42
N LYS A 119 -7.66 13.40 15.69
CA LYS A 119 -6.27 13.74 16.06
C LYS A 119 -6.06 15.25 16.10
N ALA A 120 -6.60 15.98 15.14
CA ALA A 120 -6.50 17.44 15.11
C ALA A 120 -7.23 18.08 16.31
N LEU A 121 -8.40 17.56 16.68
CA LEU A 121 -9.14 18.02 17.87
C LEU A 121 -8.39 17.71 19.17
N LEU A 122 -7.76 16.54 19.28
CA LEU A 122 -6.94 16.19 20.45
C LEU A 122 -5.76 17.14 20.62
N GLU A 123 -5.06 17.49 19.54
CA GLU A 123 -3.95 18.43 19.60
C GLU A 123 -4.42 19.83 20.04
N LYS A 124 -5.57 20.30 19.53
CA LYS A 124 -6.20 21.54 20.01
C LYS A 124 -6.55 21.48 21.48
N LEU A 125 -7.12 20.37 21.95
CA LEU A 125 -7.48 20.19 23.36
C LEU A 125 -6.25 20.20 24.27
N LYS A 126 -5.14 19.57 23.85
CA LYS A 126 -3.87 19.63 24.58
C LYS A 126 -3.35 21.06 24.68
N GLN A 127 -3.44 21.83 23.60
CA GLN A 127 -3.04 23.23 23.57
C GLN A 127 -3.88 24.05 24.56
N VAL A 128 -5.22 23.99 24.46
CA VAL A 128 -6.14 24.70 25.36
C VAL A 128 -5.92 24.29 26.82
N TYR A 129 -5.70 23.01 27.09
CA TYR A 129 -5.40 22.53 28.44
C TYR A 129 -4.09 23.10 29.00
N SER A 130 -3.06 23.22 28.15
CA SER A 130 -1.79 23.84 28.54
C SER A 130 -1.97 25.33 28.86
N GLU A 131 -2.75 26.05 28.05
CA GLU A 131 -3.08 27.46 28.26
C GLU A 131 -3.84 27.65 29.58
N TYR A 132 -4.90 26.88 29.81
CA TYR A 132 -5.63 26.86 31.09
C TYR A 132 -4.72 26.57 32.28
N LYS A 133 -3.83 25.57 32.18
CA LYS A 133 -2.89 25.23 33.26
C LYS A 133 -1.93 26.37 33.55
N ALA A 134 -1.46 27.07 32.53
CA ALA A 134 -0.59 28.24 32.68
C ALA A 134 -1.33 29.41 33.35
N GLU A 135 -2.54 29.75 32.87
CA GLU A 135 -3.38 30.80 33.47
C GLU A 135 -3.73 30.50 34.92
N LYS A 136 -4.15 29.26 35.22
CA LYS A 136 -4.42 28.81 36.58
C LYS A 136 -3.17 28.93 37.46
N GLY A 137 -2.01 28.53 36.95
CA GLY A 137 -0.73 28.69 37.64
C GLY A 137 -0.41 30.15 37.95
N ASN A 138 -0.61 31.05 36.98
CA ASN A 138 -0.43 32.49 37.14
C ASN A 138 -1.39 33.06 38.19
N PHE A 139 -2.67 32.68 38.15
CA PHE A 139 -3.67 33.10 39.12
C PHE A 139 -3.26 32.72 40.56
N TYR A 140 -2.84 31.47 40.80
CA TYR A 140 -2.44 31.05 42.15
C TYR A 140 -1.13 31.71 42.61
N LYS A 141 -0.18 31.99 41.71
CA LYS A 141 1.03 32.75 42.06
C LYS A 141 0.69 34.19 42.48
N LEU A 142 -0.18 34.86 41.74
CA LEU A 142 -0.65 36.21 42.09
C LEU A 142 -1.45 36.22 43.40
N ARG A 143 -2.25 35.19 43.67
CA ARG A 143 -3.08 35.11 44.89
C ARG A 143 -2.31 34.76 46.15
N LEU A 144 -1.22 34.00 46.05
CA LEU A 144 -0.42 33.53 47.19
C LEU A 144 0.75 34.46 47.53
N GLY A 145 0.79 35.67 46.96
CA GLY A 145 1.82 36.67 47.24
C GLY A 145 3.14 36.38 46.53
N GLY A 146 3.08 36.20 45.21
CA GLY A 146 4.20 36.62 44.36
C GLY A 146 4.41 38.13 44.44
#